data_AF-A0A961TPG4-F1
#
_entry.id   AF-A0A961TPG4-F1
#
_cell.length_a   1.000
_cell.length_b   1.000
_cell.length_c   1.000
_cell.angle_alpha   90.00
_cell.angle_beta   90.00
_cell.angle_gamma   90.00
#
_symmetry.space_group_name_H-M   'P 1'
#
loop_
_entity.id
_entity.type
_entity.pdbx_description
1 polymer ?
#
loop_
_entity_poly.entity_id
_entity_poly.type
_entity_poly.pdbx_seq_one_letter_code
_entity_poly.pdbx_strand_id
1 'polypeptide(L)'
;MTDELTRPLGLDTGDRFSSRAGRLAGVAALGLAVLAGGCLYWFAPGPNDPETATIADNTSTVASPPDRPQIPADLRQDTVSVAEQSRDATGSSSEPMVALEPTGSIRPKNPLPELRRQEPTLAHLPDPALSERGASGVIPKRSPDGQRPMDVYSRPPDTEGNFGVARIVLIVGGLGISQTSSQDAIRRLPGSVTLAFAPYGNSLARWMQAARKSGHELLLQVPMEPFDYPSNNPGPHTLLSEAG
;
A
#
# COMPACT_ATOMS: atom_id res chain seq x y z
N MET A 1 -2.35 28.17 -36.23
CA MET A 1 -1.36 27.09 -36.42
C MET A 1 -1.08 26.48 -35.04
N THR A 2 -2.10 25.89 -34.39
CA THR A 2 -2.03 25.44 -32.97
C THR A 2 -3.15 24.43 -32.65
N ASP A 3 -3.40 23.42 -33.50
CA ASP A 3 -4.48 22.45 -33.24
C ASP A 3 -4.12 21.00 -33.62
N GLU A 4 -2.82 20.67 -33.63
CA GLU A 4 -2.36 19.28 -33.83
C GLU A 4 -1.93 18.57 -32.55
N LEU A 5 -1.67 19.30 -31.46
CA LEU A 5 -1.12 18.74 -30.21
C LEU A 5 -2.18 18.14 -29.27
N THR A 6 -3.47 18.39 -29.51
CA THR A 6 -4.59 17.95 -28.66
C THR A 6 -5.48 16.90 -29.32
N ARG A 7 -5.14 16.44 -30.53
CA ARG A 7 -5.94 15.44 -31.23
C ARG A 7 -5.65 14.03 -30.67
N PRO A 8 -6.66 13.27 -30.23
CA PRO A 8 -6.45 11.90 -29.80
C PRO A 8 -5.99 11.03 -30.98
N LEU A 9 -4.89 10.31 -30.81
CA LEU A 9 -4.39 9.37 -31.82
C LEU A 9 -5.38 8.23 -32.01
N GLY A 10 -5.77 7.97 -33.27
CA GLY A 10 -6.47 6.74 -33.67
C GLY A 10 -7.98 6.86 -33.94
N LEU A 11 -8.52 8.05 -34.20
CA LEU A 11 -9.89 8.21 -34.70
C LEU A 11 -9.91 8.82 -36.11
N ASP A 12 -9.96 7.94 -37.11
CA ASP A 12 -10.40 8.27 -38.46
C ASP A 12 -11.92 8.48 -38.43
N THR A 13 -12.37 9.74 -38.42
CA THR A 13 -13.79 10.06 -38.61
C THR A 13 -14.13 9.97 -40.10
N GLY A 14 -14.39 8.74 -40.54
CA GLY A 14 -15.06 8.45 -41.81
C GLY A 14 -16.58 8.62 -41.65
N ASP A 15 -17.10 9.68 -42.26
CA ASP A 15 -18.51 10.03 -42.28
C ASP A 15 -19.33 9.08 -43.18
N ARG A 16 -20.57 8.72 -42.74
CA ARG A 16 -21.76 8.29 -43.52
C ARG A 16 -22.78 7.55 -42.64
N PHE A 17 -23.66 8.29 -41.97
CA PHE A 17 -24.91 7.74 -41.43
C PHE A 17 -26.01 7.75 -42.50
N SER A 18 -26.48 6.57 -42.91
CA SER A 18 -27.76 6.40 -43.62
C SER A 18 -28.83 5.93 -42.64
N SER A 19 -29.90 6.70 -42.48
CA SER A 19 -31.00 6.41 -41.56
C SER A 19 -32.02 5.45 -42.21
N ARG A 20 -32.04 4.19 -41.77
CA ARG A 20 -33.18 3.28 -41.94
C ARG A 20 -34.08 3.37 -40.69
N ALA A 21 -34.70 4.51 -40.49
CA ALA A 21 -35.76 4.68 -39.50
C ALA A 21 -37.09 4.20 -40.10
N GLY A 22 -37.65 3.10 -39.59
CA GLY A 22 -38.97 2.64 -40.04
C GLY A 22 -39.42 1.23 -39.64
N ARG A 23 -38.65 0.44 -38.87
CA ARG A 23 -39.05 -0.95 -38.58
C ARG A 23 -38.98 -1.42 -37.11
N LEU A 24 -38.76 -0.54 -36.14
CA LEU A 24 -38.66 -0.94 -34.72
C LEU A 24 -39.73 -0.37 -33.78
N ALA A 25 -40.74 0.34 -34.31
CA ALA A 25 -41.87 0.83 -33.53
C ALA A 25 -42.88 -0.27 -33.11
N GLY A 26 -42.73 -1.51 -33.59
CA GLY A 26 -43.68 -2.61 -33.33
C GLY A 26 -43.39 -3.47 -32.10
N VAL A 27 -42.19 -3.41 -31.50
CA VAL A 27 -41.80 -4.33 -30.41
C VAL A 27 -41.95 -3.69 -29.01
N ALA A 28 -42.01 -2.36 -28.92
CA ALA A 28 -42.11 -1.63 -27.65
C ALA A 28 -43.51 -1.71 -27.00
N ALA A 29 -44.56 -2.06 -27.75
CA ALA A 29 -45.93 -2.11 -27.21
C ALA A 29 -46.28 -3.42 -26.48
N LEU A 30 -45.54 -4.51 -26.70
CA LEU A 30 -45.84 -5.83 -26.09
C LEU A 30 -45.14 -6.04 -24.73
N GLY A 31 -44.04 -5.32 -24.46
CA GLY A 31 -43.27 -5.46 -23.22
C GLY A 31 -43.89 -4.79 -21.99
N LEU A 32 -44.70 -3.75 -22.19
CA LEU A 32 -45.27 -2.96 -21.09
C LEU A 32 -46.43 -3.67 -20.36
N ALA A 33 -47.08 -4.66 -21.00
CA ALA A 33 -48.18 -5.42 -20.41
C ALA A 33 -47.70 -6.53 -19.44
N VAL A 34 -46.46 -7.02 -19.58
CA VAL A 34 -45.92 -8.09 -18.71
C VAL A 34 -45.40 -7.54 -17.38
N LEU A 35 -44.94 -6.29 -17.34
CA LEU A 35 -44.45 -5.65 -16.12
C LEU A 35 -45.57 -5.21 -15.15
N ALA A 36 -46.77 -4.92 -15.65
CA ALA A 36 -47.90 -4.55 -14.79
C ALA A 36 -48.52 -5.75 -14.04
N GLY A 37 -48.47 -6.96 -14.62
CA GLY A 37 -48.99 -8.18 -13.99
C GLY A 37 -48.09 -8.77 -12.89
N GLY A 38 -46.78 -8.55 -12.97
CA GLY A 38 -45.81 -9.07 -11.98
C GLY A 38 -45.76 -8.29 -10.66
N CYS A 39 -46.09 -6.99 -10.67
CA CYS A 39 -46.04 -6.15 -9.47
C CYS A 39 -47.18 -6.40 -8.47
N LEU A 40 -48.31 -6.99 -8.88
CA LEU A 40 -49.44 -7.24 -7.98
C LEU A 40 -49.29 -8.52 -7.14
N TYR A 41 -48.37 -9.43 -7.50
CA TYR A 41 -48.18 -10.71 -6.81
C TYR A 41 -47.13 -10.68 -5.70
N TRP A 42 -46.32 -9.61 -5.61
CA TRP A 42 -45.24 -9.48 -4.61
C TRP A 42 -45.63 -8.63 -3.38
N PHE A 43 -46.78 -7.95 -3.41
CA PHE A 43 -47.21 -7.03 -2.35
C PHE A 43 -48.35 -7.56 -1.47
N ALA A 44 -48.61 -8.86 -1.51
CA ALA A 44 -49.54 -9.51 -0.59
C ALA A 44 -48.82 -9.83 0.75
N PRO A 45 -49.24 -9.24 1.88
CA PRO A 45 -48.63 -9.50 3.18
C PRO A 45 -49.05 -10.89 3.68
N GLY A 46 -48.07 -11.78 3.87
CA GLY A 46 -48.25 -13.09 4.50
C GLY A 46 -48.40 -12.97 6.03
N PRO A 47 -49.11 -13.90 6.68
CA PRO A 47 -49.46 -13.81 8.09
C PRO A 47 -48.30 -14.30 8.94
N ASN A 48 -47.48 -13.39 9.49
CA ASN A 48 -46.59 -13.66 10.61
C ASN A 48 -46.39 -12.34 11.39
N ASP A 49 -47.24 -12.13 12.38
CA ASP A 49 -47.06 -11.09 13.40
C ASP A 49 -45.81 -11.39 14.25
N PRO A 50 -44.96 -10.39 14.56
CA PRO A 50 -44.11 -10.47 15.74
C PRO A 50 -44.83 -9.82 16.93
N GLU A 51 -45.04 -10.62 17.96
CA GLU A 51 -45.55 -10.22 19.26
C GLU A 51 -44.73 -9.11 19.92
N THR A 52 -45.42 -8.38 20.79
CA THR A 52 -45.00 -7.24 21.58
C THR A 52 -44.39 -7.66 22.92
N ALA A 53 -43.52 -6.78 23.44
CA ALA A 53 -43.08 -6.64 24.85
C ALA A 53 -42.10 -7.73 25.37
N THR A 54 -41.08 -7.43 26.18
CA THR A 54 -41.01 -6.50 27.32
C THR A 54 -39.60 -5.95 27.56
N ILE A 55 -39.56 -4.70 28.01
CA ILE A 55 -38.40 -4.00 28.60
C ILE A 55 -38.13 -4.59 29.99
N ALA A 56 -36.89 -4.93 30.29
CA ALA A 56 -36.41 -5.17 31.65
C ALA A 56 -35.27 -4.19 31.95
N ASP A 57 -35.54 -3.37 32.96
CA ASP A 57 -34.74 -2.33 33.58
C ASP A 57 -33.90 -2.97 34.71
N ASN A 58 -32.59 -2.67 34.76
CA ASN A 58 -31.80 -2.74 36.01
C ASN A 58 -30.48 -1.95 35.90
N THR A 59 -30.62 -0.66 36.18
CA THR A 59 -29.86 0.08 37.21
C THR A 59 -28.33 -0.03 37.26
N SER A 60 -27.73 1.11 36.93
CA SER A 60 -26.39 1.62 37.27
C SER A 60 -25.79 1.17 38.61
N THR A 61 -24.50 0.87 38.60
CA THR A 61 -23.62 1.19 39.74
C THR A 61 -22.39 1.94 39.22
N VAL A 62 -22.26 3.16 39.74
CA VAL A 62 -21.18 4.11 39.55
C VAL A 62 -19.96 3.66 40.36
N ALA A 63 -18.77 3.69 39.75
CA ALA A 63 -17.51 3.74 40.49
C ALA A 63 -16.52 4.66 39.77
N SER A 64 -16.08 5.69 40.51
CA SER A 64 -15.18 6.78 40.10
C SER A 64 -13.70 6.34 39.99
N PRO A 65 -12.83 7.11 39.30
CA PRO A 65 -11.41 6.82 39.06
C PRO A 65 -10.47 7.57 40.05
N PRO A 66 -9.12 7.46 39.95
CA PRO A 66 -8.25 6.69 40.85
C PRO A 66 -7.43 7.54 41.86
N ASP A 67 -6.95 6.88 42.93
CA ASP A 67 -6.05 7.47 43.94
C ASP A 67 -4.58 7.28 43.57
N ARG A 68 -3.77 8.33 43.76
CA ARG A 68 -2.31 8.37 43.54
C ARG A 68 -1.58 8.26 44.89
N PRO A 69 -0.62 7.33 45.05
CA PRO A 69 0.35 7.43 46.14
C PRO A 69 1.66 8.11 45.72
N GLN A 70 2.27 8.80 46.69
CA GLN A 70 3.37 9.75 46.57
C GLN A 70 4.78 9.11 46.61
N ILE A 71 5.77 9.90 46.19
CA ILE A 71 7.23 9.64 46.27
C ILE A 71 7.71 9.75 47.72
N PRO A 72 8.59 8.83 48.19
CA PRO A 72 9.58 9.19 49.21
C PRO A 72 10.96 9.39 48.58
N ALA A 73 11.58 10.52 48.95
CA ALA A 73 12.95 10.87 48.64
C ALA A 73 13.91 10.32 49.69
N ASP A 74 15.10 9.94 49.21
CA ASP A 74 16.39 9.76 49.90
C ASP A 74 16.51 8.57 50.89
N LEU A 75 17.45 7.67 50.58
CA LEU A 75 18.74 7.61 51.29
C LEU A 75 19.72 6.70 50.51
N ARG A 76 20.83 7.32 50.08
CA ARG A 76 22.11 6.76 49.65
C ARG A 76 22.65 5.79 50.74
N GLN A 77 23.36 4.70 50.48
CA GLN A 77 24.76 4.61 50.01
C GLN A 77 25.14 3.11 50.01
N ASP A 78 25.95 2.67 49.04
CA ASP A 78 27.04 1.69 49.18
C ASP A 78 27.58 1.39 47.76
N THR A 79 28.42 2.26 47.18
CA THR A 79 29.89 2.11 47.08
C THR A 79 30.41 0.70 46.88
N VAL A 80 30.81 0.38 45.64
CA VAL A 80 32.10 -0.28 45.39
C VAL A 80 32.73 0.23 44.08
N SER A 81 33.91 0.82 44.27
CA SER A 81 35.13 0.92 43.45
C SER A 81 35.16 1.41 41.99
N VAL A 82 36.05 2.40 41.89
CA VAL A 82 36.63 3.11 40.75
C VAL A 82 37.87 2.36 40.24
N ALA A 83 38.26 2.70 39.00
CA ALA A 83 39.52 2.43 38.28
C ALA A 83 39.56 1.06 37.57
N GLU A 84 39.90 0.95 36.29
CA GLU A 84 40.87 1.72 35.49
C GLU A 84 40.67 1.45 33.98
N GLN A 85 41.32 2.27 33.15
CA GLN A 85 41.45 2.18 31.68
C GLN A 85 40.43 2.94 30.83
N SER A 86 40.46 4.26 31.00
CA SER A 86 40.56 5.15 29.84
C SER A 86 42.02 5.58 29.71
N ARG A 87 42.68 5.18 28.63
CA ARG A 87 43.81 5.84 27.93
C ARG A 87 44.45 4.82 27.00
N ASP A 88 44.03 4.85 25.74
CA ASP A 88 44.95 5.10 24.63
C ASP A 88 44.15 5.35 23.36
N ALA A 89 43.90 6.64 23.13
CA ALA A 89 43.69 7.17 21.80
C ALA A 89 45.04 7.16 21.09
N THR A 90 45.44 6.00 20.55
CA THR A 90 46.44 5.87 19.48
C THR A 90 46.20 4.52 18.82
N GLY A 91 45.44 4.56 17.74
CA GLY A 91 45.10 3.40 16.93
C GLY A 91 44.64 3.88 15.57
N SER A 92 45.46 4.75 14.95
CA SER A 92 45.43 4.95 13.51
C SER A 92 45.77 3.60 12.88
N SER A 93 44.78 2.73 12.69
CA SER A 93 44.82 1.76 11.61
C SER A 93 44.56 2.54 10.33
N SER A 94 45.59 3.29 9.92
CA SER A 94 45.89 3.47 8.52
C SER A 94 46.03 2.06 7.94
N GLU A 95 44.91 1.46 7.53
CA GLU A 95 45.02 0.44 6.51
C GLU A 95 45.73 1.14 5.35
N PRO A 96 46.93 0.70 4.95
CA PRO A 96 47.57 1.27 3.78
C PRO A 96 46.55 1.12 2.67
N MET A 97 46.27 2.23 1.99
CA MET A 97 45.59 2.24 0.71
C MET A 97 46.24 1.13 -0.10
N VAL A 98 45.55 -0.01 -0.22
CA VAL A 98 46.05 -1.15 -0.99
C VAL A 98 46.28 -0.58 -2.36
N ALA A 99 47.55 -0.56 -2.77
CA ALA A 99 47.94 -0.17 -4.10
C ALA A 99 47.00 -0.91 -5.05
N LEU A 100 46.29 -0.15 -5.87
CA LEU A 100 45.46 -0.70 -6.94
C LEU A 100 46.42 -1.43 -7.88
N GLU A 101 46.69 -2.69 -7.59
CA GLU A 101 47.27 -3.61 -8.56
C GLU A 101 46.34 -3.57 -9.77
N PRO A 102 46.82 -3.23 -10.98
CA PRO A 102 46.01 -3.05 -12.17
C PRO A 102 45.52 -4.41 -12.73
N THR A 103 45.28 -5.39 -11.86
CA THR A 103 44.66 -6.66 -12.22
C THR A 103 43.16 -6.50 -12.00
N GLY A 104 42.53 -5.87 -13.00
CA GLY A 104 41.15 -5.42 -13.00
C GLY A 104 40.09 -6.49 -12.75
N SER A 105 39.91 -6.89 -11.49
CA SER A 105 38.69 -7.55 -11.04
C SER A 105 38.20 -6.90 -9.74
N ILE A 106 37.22 -6.01 -9.87
CA ILE A 106 36.44 -5.51 -8.73
C ILE A 106 35.52 -6.66 -8.34
N ARG A 107 36.02 -7.58 -7.49
CA ARG A 107 35.13 -8.56 -6.85
C ARG A 107 34.45 -7.85 -5.68
N PRO A 108 33.11 -7.79 -5.63
CA PRO A 108 32.43 -7.26 -4.46
C PRO A 108 32.85 -8.10 -3.24
N LYS A 109 33.21 -7.43 -2.14
CA LYS A 109 33.71 -8.04 -0.90
C LYS A 109 32.77 -9.11 -0.34
N ASN A 110 31.46 -8.97 -0.63
CA ASN A 110 30.45 -9.99 -0.35
C ASN A 110 29.81 -10.47 -1.66
N PRO A 111 29.60 -11.79 -1.84
CA PRO A 111 28.78 -12.28 -2.94
C PRO A 111 27.37 -11.67 -2.84
N LEU A 112 26.79 -11.33 -3.99
CA LEU A 112 25.39 -10.90 -4.06
C LEU A 112 24.52 -12.04 -3.50
N PRO A 113 23.55 -11.75 -2.61
CA PRO A 113 22.59 -12.76 -2.19
C PRO A 113 21.90 -13.36 -3.41
N GLU A 114 21.67 -14.67 -3.41
CA GLU A 114 20.80 -15.29 -4.41
C GLU A 114 19.41 -14.64 -4.32
N LEU A 115 18.91 -14.13 -5.44
CA LEU A 115 17.63 -13.45 -5.51
C LEU A 115 16.50 -14.45 -5.27
N ARG A 116 15.98 -14.51 -4.03
CA ARG A 116 14.83 -15.33 -3.69
C ARG A 116 13.59 -14.46 -3.65
N ARG A 117 12.73 -14.59 -4.66
CA ARG A 117 11.43 -13.92 -4.66
C ARG A 117 10.42 -14.69 -3.84
N GLN A 118 9.43 -13.99 -3.30
CA GLN A 118 8.34 -14.62 -2.59
C GLN A 118 7.43 -15.39 -3.57
N GLU A 119 7.02 -16.58 -3.19
CA GLU A 119 6.06 -17.38 -3.96
C GLU A 119 4.72 -16.64 -4.14
N PRO A 120 4.15 -16.58 -5.36
CA PRO A 120 2.91 -15.85 -5.63
C PRO A 120 1.74 -16.25 -4.73
N THR A 121 1.62 -17.54 -4.39
CA THR A 121 0.57 -18.06 -3.50
C THR A 121 0.64 -17.46 -2.09
N LEU A 122 1.85 -17.16 -1.62
CA LEU A 122 2.12 -16.58 -0.29
C LEU A 122 2.25 -15.06 -0.33
N ALA A 123 2.26 -14.43 -1.50
CA ALA A 123 2.55 -13.00 -1.68
C ALA A 123 1.65 -12.06 -0.86
N HIS A 124 0.46 -12.51 -0.48
CA HIS A 124 -0.49 -11.77 0.34
C HIS A 124 -0.17 -11.74 1.83
N LEU A 125 0.78 -12.56 2.28
CA LEU A 125 1.29 -12.60 3.64
C LEU A 125 2.67 -11.94 3.64
N PRO A 126 2.94 -10.96 4.52
CA PRO A 126 4.28 -10.44 4.71
C PRO A 126 5.25 -11.54 5.16
N ASP A 127 6.47 -11.53 4.63
CA ASP A 127 7.53 -12.44 5.07
C ASP A 127 8.05 -12.00 6.45
N PRO A 128 7.96 -12.85 7.49
CA PRO A 128 8.43 -12.51 8.83
C PRO A 128 9.93 -12.20 8.88
N ALA A 129 10.75 -12.79 8.01
CA ALA A 129 12.19 -12.55 7.96
C ALA A 129 12.54 -11.12 7.49
N LEU A 130 11.62 -10.46 6.79
CA LEU A 130 11.78 -9.10 6.23
C LEU A 130 11.07 -8.03 7.05
N SER A 131 10.59 -8.39 8.23
CA SER A 131 9.81 -7.51 9.09
C SER A 131 10.38 -7.49 10.50
N GLU A 132 10.32 -6.34 11.14
CA GLU A 132 10.64 -6.20 12.56
C GLU A 132 9.69 -5.23 13.24
N ARG A 133 9.64 -5.31 14.57
CA ARG A 133 8.82 -4.39 15.37
C ARG A 133 9.63 -3.12 15.63
N GLY A 134 9.19 -2.01 15.03
CA GLY A 134 9.66 -0.66 15.31
C GLY A 134 8.75 0.08 16.29
N ALA A 135 9.08 1.34 16.57
CA ALA A 135 8.34 2.21 17.49
C ALA A 135 6.87 2.43 17.07
N SER A 136 6.63 2.54 15.77
CA SER A 136 5.31 2.88 15.20
C SER A 136 4.58 1.69 14.57
N GLY A 137 5.05 0.46 14.82
CA GLY A 137 4.51 -0.75 14.23
C GLY A 137 5.55 -1.60 13.51
N VAL A 138 5.09 -2.44 12.59
CA VAL A 138 5.98 -3.34 11.84
C VAL A 138 6.66 -2.55 10.72
N ILE A 139 7.98 -2.61 10.66
CA ILE A 139 8.79 -1.94 9.64
C ILE A 139 9.57 -2.96 8.79
N PRO A 140 9.85 -2.63 7.51
CA PRO A 140 10.64 -3.49 6.65
C PRO A 140 12.11 -3.49 7.10
N LYS A 141 12.72 -4.68 7.15
CA LYS A 141 14.16 -4.87 7.39
C LYS A 141 14.79 -5.81 6.36
N ARG A 142 16.11 -5.82 6.30
CA ARG A 142 16.84 -6.87 5.56
C ARG A 142 16.72 -8.20 6.31
N SER A 143 16.67 -9.30 5.56
CA SER A 143 16.70 -10.62 6.17
C SER A 143 18.07 -10.91 6.79
N PRO A 144 18.19 -11.90 7.70
CA PRO A 144 19.48 -12.38 8.19
C PRO A 144 20.43 -12.82 7.07
N ASP A 145 19.88 -13.31 5.95
CA ASP A 145 20.62 -13.69 4.74
C ASP A 145 21.05 -12.48 3.87
N GLY A 146 20.74 -11.25 4.29
CA GLY A 146 21.07 -10.02 3.57
C GLY A 146 20.11 -9.61 2.46
N GLN A 147 19.01 -10.35 2.26
CA GLN A 147 18.02 -10.04 1.24
C GLN A 147 17.23 -8.78 1.59
N ARG A 148 16.87 -8.00 0.56
CA ARG A 148 16.11 -6.77 0.74
C ARG A 148 14.62 -6.99 0.46
N PRO A 149 13.72 -6.28 1.14
CA PRO A 149 12.31 -6.25 0.81
C PRO A 149 12.03 -5.93 -0.66
N MET A 150 12.79 -4.99 -1.26
CA MET A 150 12.65 -4.64 -2.68
C MET A 150 12.99 -5.79 -3.64
N ASP A 151 13.81 -6.74 -3.22
CA ASP A 151 14.22 -7.88 -4.03
C ASP A 151 13.19 -9.01 -3.88
N VAL A 152 12.83 -9.34 -2.64
CA VAL A 152 11.95 -10.47 -2.33
C VAL A 152 10.50 -10.20 -2.75
N TYR A 153 10.02 -8.96 -2.58
CA TYR A 153 8.67 -8.58 -2.96
C TYR A 153 8.55 -8.09 -4.40
N SER A 154 9.65 -8.09 -5.16
CA SER A 154 9.66 -7.69 -6.57
C SER A 154 8.78 -8.60 -7.41
N ARG A 155 8.19 -8.02 -8.45
CA ARG A 155 7.58 -8.78 -9.53
C ARG A 155 8.61 -9.01 -10.63
N PRO A 156 8.78 -10.25 -11.13
CA PRO A 156 9.58 -10.48 -12.33
C PRO A 156 8.94 -9.77 -13.54
N PRO A 157 9.74 -9.17 -14.44
CA PRO A 157 9.20 -8.62 -15.67
C PRO A 157 8.64 -9.74 -16.55
N ASP A 158 7.58 -9.46 -17.30
CA ASP A 158 6.98 -10.45 -18.22
C ASP A 158 7.97 -10.90 -19.32
N THR A 159 9.05 -10.13 -19.54
CA THR A 159 10.16 -10.43 -20.45
C THR A 159 11.37 -11.07 -19.74
N GLU A 160 11.21 -11.71 -18.58
CA GLU A 160 12.30 -12.38 -17.88
C GLU A 160 12.94 -13.44 -18.81
N GLY A 161 14.27 -13.46 -18.90
CA GLY A 161 15.02 -14.31 -19.84
C GLY A 161 15.16 -13.74 -21.26
N ASN A 162 14.39 -12.73 -21.64
CA ASN A 162 14.54 -12.05 -22.93
C ASN A 162 15.45 -10.82 -22.80
N PHE A 163 16.66 -10.94 -23.33
CA PHE A 163 17.63 -9.85 -23.42
C PHE A 163 17.34 -8.96 -24.63
N GLY A 164 17.60 -7.64 -24.52
CA GLY A 164 17.49 -6.70 -25.64
C GLY A 164 16.10 -6.11 -25.92
N VAL A 165 15.10 -6.39 -25.06
CA VAL A 165 13.75 -5.82 -25.19
C VAL A 165 13.63 -4.53 -24.36
N ALA A 166 12.99 -3.50 -24.91
CA ALA A 166 12.64 -2.30 -24.16
C ALA A 166 11.62 -2.64 -23.06
N ARG A 167 11.78 -2.05 -21.87
CA ARG A 167 10.92 -2.28 -20.70
C ARG A 167 10.28 -0.96 -20.26
N ILE A 168 8.99 -1.03 -19.92
CA ILE A 168 8.21 0.10 -19.42
C ILE A 168 7.67 -0.29 -18.05
N VAL A 169 7.67 0.66 -17.12
CA VAL A 169 7.05 0.51 -15.80
C VAL A 169 5.88 1.47 -15.70
N LEU A 170 4.71 0.95 -15.31
CA LEU A 170 3.54 1.76 -15.00
C LEU A 170 3.27 1.69 -13.50
N ILE A 171 3.18 2.85 -12.86
CA ILE A 171 2.86 2.99 -11.44
C ILE A 171 1.56 3.76 -11.32
N VAL A 172 0.58 3.16 -10.64
CA VAL A 172 -0.69 3.82 -10.29
C VAL A 172 -0.67 4.14 -8.80
N GLY A 173 -0.74 5.43 -8.45
CA GLY A 173 -0.69 5.91 -7.07
C GLY A 173 -2.07 6.21 -6.47
N GLY A 174 -2.08 6.62 -5.20
CA GLY A 174 -3.28 7.04 -4.49
C GLY A 174 -4.18 5.90 -4.02
N LEU A 175 -3.69 4.65 -4.00
CA LEU A 175 -4.50 3.55 -3.50
C LEU A 175 -4.81 3.73 -2.02
N GLY A 176 -6.05 3.43 -1.64
CA GLY A 176 -6.60 3.62 -0.31
C GLY A 176 -7.34 4.96 -0.12
N ILE A 177 -7.11 5.98 -0.95
CA ILE A 177 -7.83 7.26 -0.84
C ILE A 177 -9.31 7.07 -1.18
N SER A 178 -9.58 6.49 -2.35
CA SER A 178 -10.93 6.15 -2.82
C SER A 178 -11.13 4.63 -2.78
N GLN A 179 -12.20 4.17 -2.13
CA GLN A 179 -12.53 2.74 -2.05
C GLN A 179 -12.89 2.16 -3.42
N THR A 180 -13.70 2.87 -4.20
CA THR A 180 -14.14 2.42 -5.54
C THR A 180 -12.98 2.40 -6.52
N SER A 181 -12.17 3.47 -6.56
CA SER A 181 -11.00 3.55 -7.45
C SER A 181 -9.94 2.50 -7.10
N SER A 182 -9.69 2.25 -5.81
CA SER A 182 -8.75 1.20 -5.39
C SER A 182 -9.23 -0.19 -5.80
N GLN A 183 -10.53 -0.45 -5.64
CA GLN A 183 -11.13 -1.72 -6.05
C GLN A 183 -11.07 -1.92 -7.56
N ASP A 184 -11.36 -0.88 -8.35
CA ASP A 184 -11.28 -0.93 -9.80
C ASP A 184 -9.85 -1.10 -10.31
N ALA A 185 -8.88 -0.39 -9.72
CA ALA A 185 -7.47 -0.54 -10.05
C ALA A 185 -7.01 -1.99 -9.86
N ILE A 186 -7.29 -2.59 -8.70
CA ILE A 186 -6.89 -3.98 -8.38
C ILE A 186 -7.59 -5.00 -9.29
N ARG A 187 -8.86 -4.78 -9.65
CA ARG A 187 -9.62 -5.75 -10.46
C ARG A 187 -9.28 -5.69 -11.95
N ARG A 188 -8.98 -4.51 -12.48
CA ARG A 188 -8.90 -4.28 -13.93
C ARG A 188 -7.47 -4.20 -14.45
N LEU A 189 -6.53 -3.74 -13.62
CA LEU A 189 -5.15 -3.62 -14.05
C LEU A 189 -4.48 -5.00 -14.03
N PRO A 190 -3.65 -5.34 -15.02
CA PRO A 190 -2.87 -6.56 -14.97
C PRO A 190 -1.85 -6.49 -13.84
N GLY A 191 -1.45 -7.64 -13.31
CA GLY A 191 -0.46 -7.73 -12.22
C GLY A 191 0.89 -7.08 -12.56
N SER A 192 1.19 -6.82 -13.84
CA SER A 192 2.38 -6.09 -14.29
C SER A 192 2.39 -4.60 -13.95
N VAL A 193 1.25 -4.03 -13.54
CA VAL A 193 1.17 -2.65 -13.07
C VAL A 193 1.51 -2.58 -11.58
N THR A 194 2.44 -1.70 -11.21
CA THR A 194 2.82 -1.47 -9.82
C THR A 194 1.80 -0.53 -9.16
N LEU A 195 1.40 -0.84 -7.93
CA LEU A 195 0.39 -0.10 -7.19
C LEU A 195 1.02 0.61 -5.98
N ALA A 196 0.94 1.95 -5.93
CA ALA A 196 1.48 2.76 -4.85
C ALA A 196 0.38 3.22 -3.87
N PHE A 197 0.51 2.81 -2.62
CA PHE A 197 -0.46 3.08 -1.55
C PHE A 197 -0.19 4.41 -0.86
N ALA A 198 -1.26 5.18 -0.66
CA ALA A 198 -1.22 6.39 0.12
C ALA A 198 -1.10 6.06 1.63
N PRO A 199 -0.29 6.81 2.39
CA PRO A 199 -0.01 6.51 3.81
C PRO A 199 -1.25 6.68 4.71
N TYR A 200 -2.20 7.51 4.28
CA TYR A 200 -3.44 7.82 5.02
C TYR A 200 -4.68 7.21 4.38
N GLY A 201 -4.50 6.21 3.50
CA GLY A 201 -5.61 5.54 2.86
C GLY A 201 -6.46 4.71 3.83
N ASN A 202 -7.72 4.48 3.45
CA ASN A 202 -8.65 3.65 4.21
C ASN A 202 -8.59 2.19 3.76
N SER A 203 -8.68 1.26 4.73
CA SER A 203 -8.67 -0.19 4.48
C SER A 203 -7.41 -0.71 3.76
N LEU A 204 -6.24 -0.14 4.04
CA LEU A 204 -4.97 -0.49 3.38
C LEU A 204 -4.66 -1.98 3.44
N ALA A 205 -4.77 -2.62 4.60
CA ALA A 205 -4.49 -4.05 4.75
C ALA A 205 -5.30 -4.93 3.78
N ARG A 206 -6.61 -4.63 3.63
CA ARG A 206 -7.49 -5.32 2.68
C ARG A 206 -7.00 -5.15 1.25
N TRP A 207 -6.71 -3.91 0.86
CA TRP A 207 -6.31 -3.59 -0.51
C TRP A 207 -4.93 -4.14 -0.85
N MET A 208 -3.97 -4.07 0.08
CA MET A 208 -2.63 -4.65 -0.09
C MET A 208 -2.71 -6.16 -0.28
N GLN A 209 -3.49 -6.87 0.54
CA GLN A 209 -3.67 -8.32 0.39
C GLN A 209 -4.29 -8.66 -0.97
N ALA A 210 -5.35 -7.96 -1.39
CA ALA A 210 -5.99 -8.18 -2.68
C ALA A 210 -5.05 -7.90 -3.86
N ALA A 211 -4.28 -6.82 -3.78
CA ALA A 211 -3.32 -6.45 -4.80
C ALA A 211 -2.18 -7.47 -4.93
N ARG A 212 -1.62 -7.94 -3.81
CA ARG A 212 -0.60 -9.00 -3.80
C ARG A 212 -1.13 -10.31 -4.35
N LYS A 213 -2.37 -10.71 -4.00
CA LYS A 213 -3.03 -11.90 -4.58
C LYS A 213 -3.19 -11.79 -6.09
N SER A 214 -3.36 -10.58 -6.60
CA SER A 214 -3.50 -10.31 -8.04
C SER A 214 -2.14 -10.17 -8.76
N GLY A 215 -1.03 -10.34 -8.02
CA GLY A 215 0.33 -10.37 -8.58
C GLY A 215 0.97 -8.99 -8.79
N HIS A 216 0.41 -7.94 -8.19
CA HIS A 216 0.97 -6.59 -8.24
C HIS A 216 2.19 -6.45 -7.33
N GLU A 217 3.20 -5.73 -7.83
CA GLU A 217 4.22 -5.12 -6.98
C GLU A 217 3.64 -3.89 -6.28
N LEU A 218 4.02 -3.68 -5.00
CA LEU A 218 3.46 -2.62 -4.17
C LEU A 218 4.52 -1.61 -3.76
N LEU A 219 4.14 -0.33 -3.71
CA LEU A 219 4.97 0.76 -3.19
C LEU A 219 4.23 1.52 -2.10
N LEU A 220 4.99 2.17 -1.21
CA LEU A 220 4.49 3.14 -0.25
C LEU A 220 4.75 4.55 -0.78
N GLN A 221 3.71 5.38 -0.82
CA GLN A 221 3.88 6.81 -1.07
C GLN A 221 4.26 7.52 0.23
N VAL A 222 5.27 8.37 0.16
CA VAL A 222 5.73 9.16 1.30
C VAL A 222 5.37 10.63 1.05
N PRO A 223 4.59 11.26 1.93
CA PRO A 223 4.23 12.66 1.79
C PRO A 223 5.44 13.53 2.11
N MET A 224 5.78 14.43 1.20
CA MET A 224 6.89 15.38 1.34
C MET A 224 6.34 16.80 1.17
N GLU A 225 7.04 17.76 1.77
CA GLU A 225 6.69 19.18 1.72
C GLU A 225 6.51 19.67 0.27
N PRO A 226 5.30 20.15 -0.10
CA PRO A 226 5.10 20.83 -1.37
C PRO A 226 5.55 22.30 -1.28
N PHE A 227 5.71 22.96 -2.42
CA PHE A 227 6.13 24.36 -2.48
C PHE A 227 5.19 25.35 -1.77
N ASP A 228 3.91 25.03 -1.65
CA ASP A 228 2.85 25.87 -1.08
C ASP A 228 2.41 25.44 0.34
N TYR A 229 3.25 24.69 1.06
CA TYR A 229 3.03 24.35 2.45
C TYR A 229 2.99 25.61 3.35
N PRO A 230 2.08 25.73 4.34
CA PRO A 230 1.08 24.74 4.77
C PRO A 230 -0.29 24.88 4.09
N SER A 231 -0.44 25.74 3.08
CA SER A 231 -1.74 25.95 2.40
C SER A 231 -2.23 24.67 1.72
N ASN A 232 -1.31 23.90 1.13
CA ASN A 232 -1.54 22.53 0.70
C ASN A 232 -0.79 21.58 1.63
N ASN A 233 -1.52 20.93 2.54
CA ASN A 233 -0.94 20.04 3.53
C ASN A 233 -1.28 18.56 3.21
N PRO A 234 -0.29 17.73 2.80
CA PRO A 234 -0.51 16.31 2.52
C PRO A 234 -0.91 15.48 3.75
N GLY A 235 -0.64 15.96 4.97
CA GLY A 235 -1.02 15.28 6.21
C GLY A 235 -0.06 15.52 7.39
N PRO A 236 -0.36 14.91 8.55
CA PRO A 236 0.37 15.16 9.81
C PRO A 236 1.79 14.60 9.85
N HIS A 237 2.16 13.71 8.93
CA HIS A 237 3.52 13.12 8.85
C HIS A 237 4.22 13.49 7.54
N THR A 238 3.90 14.65 6.98
CA THR A 238 4.64 15.23 5.86
C THR A 238 6.11 15.43 6.27
N LEU A 239 7.04 14.91 5.48
CA LEU A 239 8.46 15.17 5.66
C LEU A 239 8.75 16.63 5.27
N LEU A 240 9.27 17.40 6.22
CA LEU A 240 9.64 18.80 6.02
C LEU A 240 11.13 18.91 5.69
N SER A 241 11.48 19.84 4.82
CA SER A 241 12.88 20.10 4.44
C SER A 241 13.75 20.58 5.61
N GLU A 242 13.12 21.20 6.61
CA GLU A 242 13.78 21.79 7.77
C GLU A 242 13.83 20.84 8.99
N ALA A 243 13.13 19.71 8.94
CA ALA A 243 13.07 18.76 10.05
C ALA A 243 14.27 17.79 9.99
N GLY A 244 15.32 18.12 10.75
CA GLY A 244 16.51 17.30 11.00
C GLY A 244 16.75 17.07 12.49
#